data_AF-K0AXW9-F1
#
_entry.id   AF-K0AXW9-F1
#
_cell.length_a   1.000
_cell.length_b   1.000
_cell.length_c   1.000
_cell.angle_alpha   90.00
_cell.angle_beta   90.00
_cell.angle_gamma   90.00
#
_symmetry.space_group_name_H-M   'P 1'
#
loop_
_entity.id
_entity.type
_entity.pdbx_description
1 polymer ?
#
loop_
_entity_poly.entity_id
_entity_poly.type
_entity_poly.pdbx_seq_one_letter_code
_entity_poly.pdbx_strand_id
1 'polypeptide(L)'
;MSYTTQMDAAKKGILTKEMKIVAEKEQMDLETLRELIAEGKVVIPANKNHKSLDPEGIGQGLKTKVNVNLGISKDCQNIDLEMKKVKKSIELKAEAIMDLSSFGKTEEFRQRLIDYSKAMIGTVPIYDAVGFYDKELQDISEKEFLNVVEKHAKDGVDFMTIHAGINKATAERFKKNKRITHIVSRGGSLLFAWMELNKKENPFYEYFDKVLDICEKYDVTLSLGDACRPGSIADSTDASQVEELIVLGELTKRAWEKNVQVMIEGPGHMAINEIAGNMMLEKRLCHGAPFYVLGPLVTDITPGYDHITSAIGGAIAASNGADFLCYVTPAEHLRLPNLDDMKEGIIASKIAAHAADIANGIKGARDWDNEMSKARADLDWEKMFELSIDPEKARRYRAESTPEHEDSCTMCGKMCSMRNMKKILNGEDINILRD
;
A
#
# COMPACT_ATOMS: atom_id res chain seq x y z
N MET A 1 -30.52 -1.94 0.10
CA MET A 1 -29.65 -2.15 1.28
C MET A 1 -30.02 -1.12 2.33
N SER A 2 -29.95 -1.45 3.62
CA SER A 2 -30.26 -0.52 4.73
C SER A 2 -29.14 0.50 5.02
N TYR A 3 -28.02 0.37 4.30
CA TYR A 3 -26.84 1.23 4.42
C TYR A 3 -26.24 1.54 3.04
N THR A 4 -25.45 2.62 2.96
CA THR A 4 -24.75 3.07 1.76
C THR A 4 -23.30 2.57 1.69
N THR A 5 -22.56 2.59 2.79
CA THR A 5 -21.14 2.20 2.87
C THR A 5 -20.86 1.35 4.11
N GLN A 6 -19.67 0.75 4.22
CA GLN A 6 -19.25 0.09 5.47
C GLN A 6 -19.24 1.06 6.66
N MET A 7 -18.86 2.33 6.46
CA MET A 7 -18.92 3.35 7.51
C MET A 7 -20.37 3.67 7.92
N ASP A 8 -21.29 3.80 6.98
CA ASP A 8 -22.71 4.00 7.27
C ASP A 8 -23.31 2.81 8.03
N ALA A 9 -22.98 1.58 7.59
CA ALA A 9 -23.37 0.35 8.29
C ALA A 9 -22.84 0.36 9.73
N ALA A 10 -21.56 0.67 9.91
CA ALA A 10 -20.91 0.71 11.20
C ALA A 10 -21.56 1.72 12.16
N LYS A 11 -21.83 2.94 11.70
CA LYS A 11 -22.52 3.99 12.48
C LYS A 11 -23.95 3.61 12.87
N LYS A 12 -24.61 2.77 12.05
CA LYS A 12 -25.95 2.23 12.32
C LYS A 12 -25.94 0.98 13.21
N GLY A 13 -24.77 0.51 13.66
CA GLY A 13 -24.67 -0.73 14.44
C GLY A 13 -24.89 -2.01 13.62
N ILE A 14 -24.75 -1.95 12.29
CA ILE A 14 -24.96 -3.09 11.40
C ILE A 14 -23.64 -3.83 11.23
N LEU A 15 -23.66 -5.15 11.51
CA LEU A 15 -22.53 -6.05 11.28
C LEU A 15 -22.62 -6.67 9.89
N THR A 16 -21.79 -6.17 8.96
CA THR A 16 -21.77 -6.62 7.56
C THR A 16 -21.02 -7.95 7.40
N LYS A 17 -21.12 -8.56 6.21
CA LYS A 17 -20.33 -9.77 5.89
C LYS A 17 -18.84 -9.44 5.78
N GLU A 18 -18.51 -8.25 5.27
CA GLU A 18 -17.14 -7.81 5.08
C GLU A 18 -16.44 -7.62 6.43
N MET A 19 -17.12 -6.99 7.40
CA MET A 19 -16.60 -6.83 8.77
C MET A 19 -16.31 -8.18 9.44
N LYS A 20 -17.18 -9.18 9.25
CA LYS A 20 -16.96 -10.53 9.81
C LYS A 20 -15.71 -11.20 9.25
N ILE A 21 -15.53 -11.13 7.93
CA ILE A 21 -14.34 -11.69 7.26
C ILE A 21 -13.06 -11.01 7.77
N VAL A 22 -13.06 -9.68 7.85
CA VAL A 22 -11.90 -8.92 8.33
C VAL A 22 -11.62 -9.22 9.81
N ALA A 23 -12.63 -9.25 10.67
CA ALA A 23 -12.47 -9.59 12.08
C ALA A 23 -11.85 -10.98 12.29
N GLU A 24 -12.25 -11.97 11.49
CA GLU A 24 -11.68 -13.33 11.52
C GLU A 24 -10.21 -13.34 11.07
N LYS A 25 -9.87 -12.68 9.95
CA LYS A 25 -8.48 -12.59 9.43
C LYS A 25 -7.53 -11.92 10.42
N GLU A 26 -8.02 -10.90 11.10
CA GLU A 26 -7.26 -10.05 12.02
C GLU A 26 -7.31 -10.56 13.47
N GLN A 27 -8.11 -11.61 13.75
CA GLN A 27 -8.38 -12.12 15.09
C GLN A 27 -8.84 -11.03 16.07
N MET A 28 -9.59 -10.07 15.55
CA MET A 28 -10.14 -8.92 16.28
C MET A 28 -11.60 -9.17 16.65
N ASP A 29 -12.05 -8.63 17.78
CA ASP A 29 -13.47 -8.62 18.13
C ASP A 29 -14.28 -7.81 17.10
N LEU A 30 -15.41 -8.38 16.68
CA LEU A 30 -16.21 -7.83 15.59
C LEU A 30 -16.87 -6.48 15.94
N GLU A 31 -17.31 -6.29 17.18
CA GLU A 31 -17.87 -5.01 17.62
C GLU A 31 -16.78 -3.93 17.72
N THR A 32 -15.61 -4.30 18.23
CA THR A 32 -14.43 -3.42 18.26
C THR A 32 -14.06 -2.95 16.85
N LEU A 33 -14.03 -3.87 15.87
CA LEU A 33 -13.78 -3.52 14.46
C LEU A 33 -14.86 -2.58 13.91
N ARG A 34 -16.14 -2.87 14.18
CA ARG A 34 -17.26 -2.01 13.74
C ARG A 34 -17.12 -0.60 14.32
N GLU A 35 -16.77 -0.45 15.59
CA GLU A 35 -16.56 0.85 16.23
C GLU A 35 -15.42 1.64 15.58
N LEU A 36 -14.29 0.99 15.31
CA LEU A 36 -13.16 1.63 14.62
C LEU A 36 -13.54 2.10 13.20
N ILE A 37 -14.37 1.33 12.48
CA ILE A 37 -14.90 1.74 11.17
C ILE A 37 -15.86 2.92 11.30
N ALA A 38 -16.73 2.93 12.32
CA ALA A 38 -17.66 4.04 12.56
C ALA A 38 -16.92 5.34 12.90
N GLU A 39 -15.80 5.24 13.61
CA GLU A 39 -14.89 6.34 13.94
C GLU A 39 -13.98 6.76 12.79
N GLY A 40 -13.92 5.99 11.70
CA GLY A 40 -13.06 6.25 10.54
C GLY A 40 -11.58 5.89 10.73
N LYS A 41 -11.24 5.16 11.80
CA LYS A 41 -9.87 4.69 12.11
C LYS A 41 -9.50 3.39 11.41
N VAL A 42 -10.49 2.69 10.88
CA VAL A 42 -10.35 1.53 10.01
C VAL A 42 -11.25 1.72 8.79
N VAL A 43 -10.77 1.30 7.62
CA VAL A 43 -11.57 1.22 6.39
C VAL A 43 -11.58 -0.21 5.87
N ILE A 44 -12.66 -0.57 5.18
CA ILE A 44 -12.76 -1.79 4.37
C ILE A 44 -13.13 -1.34 2.95
N PRO A 45 -12.14 -1.15 2.04
CA PRO A 45 -12.39 -0.88 0.63
C PRO A 45 -13.13 -2.06 0.00
N ALA A 46 -14.42 -1.87 -0.25
CA ALA A 46 -15.30 -2.94 -0.71
C ALA A 46 -16.41 -2.39 -1.61
N ASN A 47 -16.02 -1.97 -2.82
CA ASN A 47 -16.99 -1.46 -3.77
C ASN A 47 -18.02 -2.55 -4.06
N LYS A 48 -19.30 -2.16 -4.04
CA LYS A 48 -20.44 -3.06 -4.24
C LYS A 48 -20.35 -3.83 -5.56
N ASN A 49 -19.64 -3.33 -6.57
CA ASN A 49 -19.50 -3.95 -7.88
C ASN A 49 -18.31 -4.93 -7.97
N HIS A 50 -17.38 -4.93 -7.03
CA HIS A 50 -16.28 -5.89 -7.01
C HIS A 50 -16.73 -7.24 -6.40
N LYS A 51 -17.17 -8.16 -7.26
CA LYS A 51 -17.82 -9.40 -6.80
C LYS A 51 -16.87 -10.51 -6.35
N SER A 52 -15.61 -10.47 -6.79
CA SER A 52 -14.56 -11.43 -6.48
C SER A 52 -13.75 -11.09 -5.23
N LEU A 53 -13.94 -9.89 -4.66
CA LEU A 53 -13.19 -9.38 -3.51
C LEU A 53 -13.21 -10.36 -2.33
N ASP A 54 -12.03 -10.59 -1.76
CA ASP A 54 -11.84 -11.16 -0.44
C ASP A 54 -11.44 -10.02 0.52
N PRO A 55 -12.39 -9.46 1.30
CA PRO A 55 -12.19 -8.18 1.98
C PRO A 55 -11.00 -8.15 2.94
N GLU A 56 -10.31 -7.01 2.96
CA GLU A 56 -9.22 -6.69 3.89
C GLU A 56 -9.56 -5.39 4.62
N GLY A 57 -9.16 -5.28 5.88
CA GLY A 57 -9.27 -4.04 6.66
C GLY A 57 -7.94 -3.30 6.72
N ILE A 58 -7.97 -1.97 6.67
CA ILE A 58 -6.78 -1.12 6.78
C ILE A 58 -7.01 -0.15 7.94
N GLY A 59 -6.10 -0.12 8.92
CA GLY A 59 -6.14 0.86 9.99
C GLY A 59 -5.74 0.31 11.37
N GLN A 60 -6.12 1.07 12.39
CA GLN A 60 -5.64 0.89 13.75
C GLN A 60 -5.84 -0.54 14.29
N GLY A 61 -4.74 -1.16 14.74
CA GLY A 61 -4.75 -2.46 15.41
C GLY A 61 -4.89 -3.67 14.49
N LEU A 62 -4.94 -3.45 13.17
CA LEU A 62 -4.88 -4.52 12.16
C LEU A 62 -3.44 -4.73 11.70
N LYS A 63 -3.17 -5.85 11.03
CA LYS A 63 -1.88 -6.07 10.36
C LYS A 63 -1.63 -5.01 9.29
N THR A 64 -0.38 -4.61 9.13
CA THR A 64 0.05 -3.69 8.08
C THR A 64 -0.18 -4.33 6.71
N LYS A 65 -0.84 -3.60 5.80
CA LYS A 65 -1.21 -4.12 4.45
C LYS A 65 -0.18 -3.70 3.41
N VAL A 66 -0.08 -4.43 2.29
CA VAL A 66 0.82 -4.11 1.18
C VAL A 66 0.06 -3.91 -0.13
N ASN A 67 0.35 -2.81 -0.82
CA ASN A 67 -0.14 -2.52 -2.16
C ASN A 67 0.92 -2.78 -3.23
N VAL A 68 0.45 -3.26 -4.39
CA VAL A 68 1.25 -3.42 -5.61
C VAL A 68 0.73 -2.51 -6.72
N ASN A 69 1.61 -1.68 -7.27
CA ASN A 69 1.31 -0.87 -8.46
C ASN A 69 1.67 -1.63 -9.74
N LEU A 70 0.76 -1.63 -10.69
CA LEU A 70 0.97 -2.13 -12.05
C LEU A 70 0.15 -1.29 -13.04
N GLY A 71 0.23 -1.59 -14.33
CA GLY A 71 -0.57 -0.88 -15.32
C GLY A 71 0.10 -0.72 -16.68
N ILE A 72 -0.74 -0.33 -17.63
CA ILE A 72 -0.40 -0.17 -19.04
C ILE A 72 0.17 1.23 -19.28
N SER A 73 1.30 1.27 -19.98
CA SER A 73 1.94 2.51 -20.41
C SER A 73 2.06 2.54 -21.93
N LYS A 74 2.43 3.71 -22.48
CA LYS A 74 2.70 3.85 -23.92
C LYS A 74 3.82 2.92 -24.39
N ASP A 75 4.79 2.64 -23.52
CA ASP A 75 5.96 1.81 -23.82
C ASP A 75 5.67 0.30 -23.66
N CYS A 76 4.63 -0.06 -22.88
CA CYS A 76 4.23 -1.45 -22.66
C CYS A 76 2.70 -1.60 -22.71
N GLN A 77 2.17 -1.80 -23.92
CA GLN A 77 0.74 -1.86 -24.23
C GLN A 77 0.21 -3.31 -24.29
N ASN A 78 0.49 -4.12 -23.27
CA ASN A 78 0.12 -5.54 -23.29
C ASN A 78 -0.64 -5.96 -22.04
N ILE A 79 -1.97 -6.07 -22.19
CA ILE A 79 -2.91 -6.49 -21.15
C ILE A 79 -2.55 -7.88 -20.60
N ASP A 80 -2.14 -8.83 -21.45
CA ASP A 80 -1.83 -10.19 -21.01
C ASP A 80 -0.53 -10.26 -20.20
N LEU A 81 0.45 -9.40 -20.49
CA LEU A 81 1.65 -9.26 -19.66
C LEU A 81 1.32 -8.63 -18.31
N GLU A 82 0.49 -7.59 -18.28
CA GLU A 82 0.04 -7.00 -17.01
C GLU A 82 -0.82 -7.99 -16.20
N MET A 83 -1.66 -8.81 -16.84
CA MET A 83 -2.39 -9.87 -16.15
C MET A 83 -1.48 -10.97 -15.57
N LYS A 84 -0.27 -11.20 -16.11
CA LYS A 84 0.71 -12.08 -15.45
C LYS A 84 1.22 -11.47 -14.15
N LYS A 85 1.42 -10.15 -14.12
CA LYS A 85 1.79 -9.43 -12.90
C LYS A 85 0.68 -9.51 -11.85
N VAL A 86 -0.57 -9.30 -12.26
CA VAL A 86 -1.75 -9.49 -11.38
C VAL A 86 -1.73 -10.88 -10.74
N LYS A 87 -1.59 -11.93 -11.57
CA LYS A 87 -1.54 -13.33 -11.09
C LYS A 87 -0.41 -13.54 -10.08
N LYS A 88 0.78 -12.99 -10.36
CA LYS A 88 1.92 -13.12 -9.45
C LYS A 88 1.71 -12.36 -8.13
N SER A 89 1.09 -11.18 -8.16
CA SER A 89 0.74 -10.44 -6.94
C SER A 89 -0.22 -11.23 -6.05
N ILE A 90 -1.24 -11.86 -6.63
CA ILE A 90 -2.20 -12.70 -5.90
C ILE A 90 -1.52 -13.97 -5.35
N GLU A 91 -0.64 -14.62 -6.13
CA GLU A 91 0.15 -15.78 -5.68
C GLU A 91 1.02 -15.43 -4.46
N LEU A 92 1.63 -14.24 -4.46
CA LEU A 92 2.42 -13.70 -3.36
C LEU A 92 1.57 -13.11 -2.22
N LYS A 93 0.24 -13.20 -2.34
CA LYS A 93 -0.74 -12.72 -1.36
C LYS A 93 -0.56 -11.23 -1.06
N ALA A 94 -0.50 -10.39 -2.08
CA ALA A 94 -0.64 -8.94 -1.90
C ALA A 94 -2.10 -8.60 -1.59
N GLU A 95 -2.33 -7.70 -0.63
CA GLU A 95 -3.68 -7.36 -0.16
C GLU A 95 -4.37 -6.33 -1.06
N ALA A 96 -3.59 -5.54 -1.81
CA ALA A 96 -4.10 -4.60 -2.77
C ALA A 96 -3.28 -4.54 -4.07
N ILE A 97 -3.98 -4.15 -5.14
CA ILE A 97 -3.41 -3.87 -6.45
C ILE A 97 -3.96 -2.53 -6.93
N MET A 98 -3.08 -1.62 -7.31
CA MET A 98 -3.47 -0.40 -8.02
C MET A 98 -3.22 -0.52 -9.52
N ASP A 99 -4.27 -0.28 -10.29
CA ASP A 99 -4.17 -0.05 -11.73
C ASP A 99 -3.81 1.42 -11.99
N LEU A 100 -2.54 1.63 -12.36
CA LEU A 100 -1.96 2.92 -12.71
C LEU A 100 -1.81 3.08 -14.24
N SER A 101 -2.61 2.33 -15.01
CA SER A 101 -2.63 2.46 -16.47
C SER A 101 -2.87 3.91 -16.89
N SER A 102 -2.09 4.37 -17.86
CA SER A 102 -2.08 5.77 -18.29
C SER A 102 -2.02 5.92 -19.82
N PHE A 103 -2.33 4.86 -20.56
CA PHE A 103 -2.27 4.88 -22.01
C PHE A 103 -3.32 3.95 -22.64
N GLY A 104 -3.95 4.44 -23.72
CA GLY A 104 -4.97 3.70 -24.46
C GLY A 104 -6.29 3.58 -23.70
N LYS A 105 -7.14 2.65 -24.14
CA LYS A 105 -8.41 2.34 -23.46
C LYS A 105 -8.16 1.38 -22.30
N THR A 106 -7.97 1.94 -21.11
CA THR A 106 -7.61 1.21 -19.88
C THR A 106 -8.76 0.36 -19.32
N GLU A 107 -10.00 0.63 -19.74
CA GLU A 107 -11.22 -0.02 -19.24
C GLU A 107 -11.18 -1.54 -19.37
N GLU A 108 -10.68 -2.08 -20.49
CA GLU A 108 -10.62 -3.54 -20.69
C GLU A 108 -9.74 -4.22 -19.63
N PHE A 109 -8.56 -3.64 -19.38
CA PHE A 109 -7.65 -4.17 -18.36
C PHE A 109 -8.26 -4.05 -16.97
N ARG A 110 -8.83 -2.89 -16.64
CA ARG A 110 -9.48 -2.63 -15.35
C ARG A 110 -10.61 -3.63 -15.07
N GLN A 111 -11.48 -3.90 -16.05
CA GLN A 111 -12.54 -4.91 -15.91
C GLN A 111 -11.97 -6.32 -15.70
N ARG A 112 -10.99 -6.73 -16.51
CA ARG A 112 -10.32 -8.03 -16.35
C ARG A 112 -9.64 -8.18 -14.99
N LEU A 113 -9.04 -7.10 -14.48
CA LEU A 113 -8.42 -7.06 -13.16
C LEU A 113 -9.46 -7.24 -12.06
N ILE A 114 -10.54 -6.45 -12.09
CA ILE A 114 -11.61 -6.49 -11.09
C ILE A 114 -12.32 -7.85 -11.11
N ASP A 115 -12.60 -8.43 -12.27
CA ASP A 115 -13.27 -9.75 -12.36
C ASP A 115 -12.39 -10.90 -11.83
N TYR A 116 -11.07 -10.78 -11.95
CA TYR A 116 -10.12 -11.84 -11.57
C TYR A 116 -9.62 -11.73 -10.13
N SER A 117 -9.38 -10.50 -9.66
CA SER A 117 -8.67 -10.24 -8.42
C SER A 117 -9.54 -10.49 -7.19
N LYS A 118 -8.92 -11.04 -6.15
CA LYS A 118 -9.49 -11.07 -4.79
C LYS A 118 -8.96 -9.96 -3.90
N ALA A 119 -7.85 -9.33 -4.29
CA ALA A 119 -7.24 -8.21 -3.58
C ALA A 119 -8.02 -6.92 -3.85
N MET A 120 -7.93 -5.94 -2.93
CA MET A 120 -8.53 -4.62 -3.10
C MET A 120 -7.97 -3.93 -4.34
N ILE A 121 -8.83 -3.34 -5.17
CA ILE A 121 -8.42 -2.66 -6.40
C ILE A 121 -8.47 -1.14 -6.22
N GLY A 122 -7.32 -0.50 -6.44
CA GLY A 122 -7.18 0.95 -6.44
C GLY A 122 -6.93 1.53 -7.82
N THR A 123 -7.27 2.81 -8.02
CA THR A 123 -6.90 3.55 -9.23
C THR A 123 -6.59 5.02 -8.94
N VAL A 124 -6.01 5.70 -9.92
CA VAL A 124 -5.80 7.14 -9.91
C VAL A 124 -6.56 7.76 -11.10
N PRO A 125 -7.84 8.15 -10.94
CA PRO A 125 -8.71 8.54 -12.07
C PRO A 125 -8.14 9.63 -13.00
N ILE A 126 -7.33 10.55 -12.47
CA ILE A 126 -6.69 11.60 -13.27
C ILE A 126 -5.74 11.06 -14.35
N TYR A 127 -5.18 9.85 -14.19
CA TYR A 127 -4.30 9.24 -15.20
C TYR A 127 -5.06 8.80 -16.45
N ASP A 128 -6.30 8.37 -16.27
CA ASP A 128 -7.14 7.88 -17.36
C ASP A 128 -7.78 9.05 -18.12
N ALA A 129 -8.00 10.21 -17.49
CA ALA A 129 -8.76 11.32 -18.07
C ALA A 129 -8.27 11.79 -19.46
N VAL A 130 -6.94 11.91 -19.65
CA VAL A 130 -6.35 12.31 -20.94
C VAL A 130 -6.60 11.24 -22.01
N GLY A 131 -6.31 9.96 -21.71
CA GLY A 131 -6.48 8.85 -22.65
C GLY A 131 -7.95 8.50 -22.90
N PHE A 132 -8.81 8.67 -21.90
CA PHE A 132 -10.23 8.37 -21.95
C PHE A 132 -10.99 9.31 -22.89
N TYR A 133 -10.66 10.61 -22.86
CA TYR A 133 -11.29 11.62 -23.70
C TYR A 133 -10.54 11.92 -25.00
N ASP A 134 -9.30 11.43 -25.13
CA ASP A 134 -8.40 11.78 -26.24
C ASP A 134 -8.26 13.30 -26.40
N LYS A 135 -8.04 13.98 -25.26
CA LYS A 135 -7.93 15.44 -25.15
C LYS A 135 -6.63 15.84 -24.50
N GLU A 136 -6.10 16.99 -24.92
CA GLU A 136 -5.04 17.66 -24.18
C GLU A 136 -5.54 18.05 -22.79
N LEU A 137 -4.61 18.06 -21.82
CA LEU A 137 -4.94 18.29 -20.42
C LEU A 137 -5.77 19.56 -20.21
N GLN A 138 -5.40 20.68 -20.85
CA GLN A 138 -6.09 21.96 -20.71
C GLN A 138 -7.56 21.92 -21.15
N ASP A 139 -7.92 21.03 -22.08
CA ASP A 139 -9.24 20.95 -22.72
C ASP A 139 -10.20 20.00 -21.98
N ILE A 140 -9.72 19.32 -20.94
CA ILE A 140 -10.54 18.48 -20.07
C ILE A 140 -11.28 19.39 -19.09
N SER A 141 -12.61 19.30 -19.06
CA SER A 141 -13.45 20.04 -18.12
C SER A 141 -13.49 19.40 -16.74
N GLU A 142 -13.88 20.18 -15.74
CA GLU A 142 -14.09 19.74 -14.35
C GLU A 142 -15.08 18.57 -14.29
N LYS A 143 -16.16 18.67 -15.06
CA LYS A 143 -17.17 17.62 -15.18
C LYS A 143 -16.59 16.32 -15.76
N GLU A 144 -15.70 16.43 -16.73
CA GLU A 144 -15.05 15.26 -17.35
C GLU A 144 -14.15 14.53 -16.37
N PHE A 145 -13.39 15.22 -15.51
CA PHE A 145 -12.67 14.56 -14.42
C PHE A 145 -13.59 13.80 -13.48
N LEU A 146 -14.71 14.40 -13.07
CA LEU A 146 -15.69 13.74 -12.20
C LEU A 146 -16.36 12.52 -12.87
N ASN A 147 -16.60 12.57 -14.18
CA ASN A 147 -17.16 11.44 -14.92
C ASN A 147 -16.20 10.23 -14.92
N VAL A 148 -14.88 10.45 -14.97
CA VAL A 148 -13.88 9.36 -14.90
C VAL A 148 -13.91 8.71 -13.52
N VAL A 149 -14.03 9.50 -12.45
CA VAL A 149 -14.23 8.98 -11.08
C VAL A 149 -15.49 8.10 -11.03
N GLU A 150 -16.62 8.58 -11.57
CA GLU A 150 -17.84 7.76 -11.60
C GLU A 150 -17.69 6.50 -12.46
N LYS A 151 -16.95 6.58 -13.56
CA LYS A 151 -16.69 5.42 -14.43
C LYS A 151 -15.92 4.33 -13.68
N HIS A 152 -14.83 4.69 -13.01
CA HIS A 152 -14.06 3.73 -12.22
C HIS A 152 -14.90 3.13 -11.07
N ALA A 153 -15.77 3.93 -10.45
CA ALA A 153 -16.64 3.46 -9.37
C ALA A 153 -17.67 2.45 -9.88
N LYS A 154 -18.23 2.71 -11.07
CA LYS A 154 -19.13 1.76 -11.77
C LYS A 154 -18.42 0.47 -12.12
N ASP A 155 -17.16 0.53 -12.55
CA ASP A 155 -16.38 -0.65 -12.94
C ASP A 155 -16.06 -1.57 -11.74
N GLY A 156 -16.10 -1.06 -10.51
CA GLY A 156 -15.88 -1.86 -9.29
C GLY A 156 -14.57 -1.57 -8.58
N VAL A 157 -13.93 -0.42 -8.82
CA VAL A 157 -12.73 -0.02 -8.08
C VAL A 157 -13.07 0.23 -6.61
N ASP A 158 -12.34 -0.38 -5.68
CA ASP A 158 -12.58 -0.34 -4.23
C ASP A 158 -12.11 0.96 -3.58
N PHE A 159 -10.98 1.51 -4.05
CA PHE A 159 -10.48 2.79 -3.56
C PHE A 159 -9.89 3.66 -4.67
N MET A 160 -9.95 4.97 -4.51
CA MET A 160 -9.43 5.92 -5.51
C MET A 160 -8.54 6.96 -4.89
N THR A 161 -7.36 7.11 -5.48
CA THR A 161 -6.47 8.23 -5.17
C THR A 161 -7.00 9.50 -5.80
N ILE A 162 -7.50 10.40 -4.96
CA ILE A 162 -8.01 11.72 -5.35
C ILE A 162 -7.14 12.80 -4.72
N HIS A 163 -6.40 13.51 -5.56
CA HIS A 163 -5.49 14.58 -5.13
C HIS A 163 -6.26 15.89 -4.92
N ALA A 164 -7.19 15.91 -3.97
CA ALA A 164 -7.97 17.10 -3.65
C ALA A 164 -7.23 18.07 -2.72
N GLY A 165 -6.08 17.66 -2.14
CA GLY A 165 -5.29 18.49 -1.22
C GLY A 165 -4.57 19.67 -1.88
N ILE A 166 -4.17 19.53 -3.15
CA ILE A 166 -3.55 20.60 -3.94
C ILE A 166 -4.58 21.64 -4.42
N ASN A 167 -5.16 22.39 -3.50
CA ASN A 167 -5.99 23.56 -3.81
C ASN A 167 -5.11 24.79 -4.16
N LYS A 168 -5.71 25.92 -4.53
CA LYS A 168 -4.98 27.15 -4.86
C LYS A 168 -4.06 27.62 -3.74
N ALA A 169 -4.46 27.52 -2.47
CA ALA A 169 -3.62 27.93 -1.34
C ALA A 169 -2.36 27.06 -1.23
N THR A 170 -2.51 25.74 -1.35
CA THR A 170 -1.42 24.77 -1.37
C THR A 170 -0.52 24.95 -2.59
N ALA A 171 -1.11 25.23 -3.76
CA ALA A 171 -0.37 25.56 -4.98
C ALA A 171 0.48 26.83 -4.82
N GLU A 172 -0.05 27.88 -4.19
CA GLU A 172 0.71 29.09 -3.85
C GLU A 172 1.81 28.81 -2.82
N ARG A 173 1.54 27.96 -1.82
CA ARG A 173 2.55 27.52 -0.85
C ARG A 173 3.71 26.82 -1.54
N PHE A 174 3.41 25.86 -2.41
CA PHE A 174 4.40 25.15 -3.22
C PHE A 174 5.22 26.12 -4.07
N LYS A 175 4.60 27.08 -4.78
CA LYS A 175 5.33 28.06 -5.59
C LYS A 175 6.29 28.94 -4.77
N LYS A 176 5.97 29.21 -3.50
CA LYS A 176 6.82 29.98 -2.58
C LYS A 176 7.94 29.14 -1.96
N ASN A 177 7.72 27.84 -1.77
CA ASN A 177 8.68 26.90 -1.20
C ASN A 177 9.38 26.10 -2.32
N LYS A 178 10.52 26.62 -2.79
CA LYS A 178 11.28 25.96 -3.85
C LYS A 178 11.86 24.63 -3.36
N ARG A 179 11.40 23.54 -3.96
CA ARG A 179 11.93 22.17 -3.80
C ARG A 179 13.03 21.85 -4.79
N ILE A 180 13.89 20.87 -4.45
CA ILE A 180 14.88 20.28 -5.35
C ILE A 180 14.18 19.48 -6.46
N THR A 181 13.16 18.69 -6.08
CA THR A 181 12.49 17.74 -6.99
C THR A 181 11.10 18.18 -7.43
N HIS A 182 10.68 19.40 -7.10
CA HIS A 182 9.35 19.96 -7.44
C HIS A 182 8.19 19.06 -6.95
N ILE A 183 7.13 18.88 -7.76
CA ILE A 183 6.05 17.94 -7.51
C ILE A 183 6.38 16.64 -8.26
N VAL A 184 6.63 15.57 -7.51
CA VAL A 184 6.91 14.23 -8.06
C VAL A 184 5.68 13.34 -8.15
N SER A 185 4.55 13.76 -7.55
CA SER A 185 3.27 13.10 -7.78
C SER A 185 2.83 13.31 -9.22
N ARG A 186 2.65 12.23 -9.99
CA ARG A 186 2.09 12.32 -11.34
C ARG A 186 0.69 12.92 -11.31
N GLY A 187 -0.17 12.51 -10.37
CA GLY A 187 -1.53 13.04 -10.28
C GLY A 187 -1.56 14.47 -9.80
N GLY A 188 -0.73 14.77 -8.80
CA GLY A 188 -0.53 16.13 -8.29
C GLY A 188 -0.01 17.11 -9.34
N SER A 189 1.01 16.71 -10.12
CA SER A 189 1.59 17.56 -11.16
C SER A 189 0.63 17.80 -12.32
N LEU A 190 -0.13 16.79 -12.75
CA LEU A 190 -1.18 16.95 -13.77
C LEU A 190 -2.27 17.92 -13.32
N LEU A 191 -2.75 17.80 -12.08
CA LEU A 191 -3.77 18.73 -11.55
C LEU A 191 -3.22 20.14 -11.37
N PHE A 192 -2.02 20.29 -10.81
CA PHE A 192 -1.37 21.59 -10.69
C PHE A 192 -1.18 22.26 -12.06
N ALA A 193 -0.74 21.51 -13.07
CA ALA A 193 -0.62 22.01 -14.43
C ALA A 193 -1.98 22.41 -15.01
N TRP A 194 -3.02 21.60 -14.82
CA TRP A 194 -4.38 21.92 -15.26
C TRP A 194 -4.90 23.22 -14.63
N MET A 195 -4.69 23.39 -13.32
CA MET A 195 -5.07 24.60 -12.58
C MET A 195 -4.35 25.84 -13.12
N GLU A 196 -3.06 25.74 -13.41
CA GLU A 196 -2.27 26.85 -13.94
C GLU A 196 -2.59 27.20 -15.40
N LEU A 197 -2.92 26.21 -16.23
CA LEU A 197 -3.33 26.44 -17.62
C LEU A 197 -4.72 27.09 -17.70
N ASN A 198 -5.65 26.69 -16.82
CA ASN A 198 -7.02 27.18 -16.82
C ASN A 198 -7.28 28.36 -15.87
N LYS A 199 -6.34 28.68 -14.97
CA LYS A 199 -6.50 29.66 -13.87
C LYS A 199 -7.69 29.35 -12.94
N LYS A 200 -8.01 28.07 -12.79
CA LYS A 200 -9.14 27.56 -12.00
C LYS A 200 -8.69 26.84 -10.72
N GLU A 201 -9.63 26.59 -9.82
CA GLU A 201 -9.39 25.78 -8.62
C GLU A 201 -9.28 24.30 -9.02
N ASN A 202 -8.65 23.49 -8.17
CA ASN A 202 -8.64 22.05 -8.33
C ASN A 202 -10.08 21.49 -8.42
N PRO A 203 -10.46 20.80 -9.51
CA PRO A 203 -11.83 20.33 -9.69
C PRO A 203 -12.26 19.32 -8.62
N PHE A 204 -11.34 18.51 -8.09
CA PHE A 204 -11.67 17.57 -7.01
C PHE A 204 -11.85 18.27 -5.66
N TYR A 205 -11.23 19.42 -5.46
CA TYR A 205 -11.42 20.24 -4.26
C TYR A 205 -12.71 21.06 -4.36
N GLU A 206 -12.91 21.77 -5.47
CA GLU A 206 -14.08 22.64 -5.71
C GLU A 206 -15.38 21.83 -5.71
N TYR A 207 -15.37 20.65 -6.35
CA TYR A 207 -16.54 19.77 -6.45
C TYR A 207 -16.43 18.53 -5.55
N PHE A 208 -15.72 18.64 -4.41
CA PHE A 208 -15.49 17.50 -3.51
C PHE A 208 -16.79 16.80 -3.09
N ASP A 209 -17.86 17.55 -2.83
CA ASP A 209 -19.15 16.98 -2.44
C ASP A 209 -19.75 16.06 -3.51
N LYS A 210 -19.45 16.30 -4.81
CA LYS A 210 -19.84 15.43 -5.92
C LYS A 210 -19.00 14.16 -5.98
N VAL A 211 -17.71 14.25 -5.66
CA VAL A 211 -16.85 13.08 -5.49
C VAL A 211 -17.39 12.20 -4.36
N LEU A 212 -17.81 12.80 -3.24
CA LEU A 212 -18.41 12.08 -2.12
C LEU A 212 -19.74 11.41 -2.50
N ASP A 213 -20.61 12.10 -3.25
CA ASP A 213 -21.88 11.52 -3.73
C ASP A 213 -21.63 10.25 -4.59
N ILE A 214 -20.56 10.25 -5.40
CA ILE A 214 -20.14 9.08 -6.18
C ILE A 214 -19.64 7.97 -5.24
N CYS A 215 -18.73 8.30 -4.33
CA CYS A 215 -18.09 7.31 -3.45
C CYS A 215 -19.11 6.63 -2.54
N GLU A 216 -20.04 7.38 -1.94
CA GLU A 216 -21.10 6.84 -1.08
C GLU A 216 -22.03 5.88 -1.85
N LYS A 217 -22.35 6.22 -3.11
CA LYS A 217 -23.23 5.40 -3.95
C LYS A 217 -22.68 3.99 -4.16
N TYR A 218 -21.38 3.86 -4.41
CA TYR A 218 -20.75 2.57 -4.76
C TYR A 218 -19.95 1.93 -3.61
N ASP A 219 -19.78 2.61 -2.47
CA ASP A 219 -18.87 2.23 -1.36
C ASP A 219 -17.40 2.21 -1.79
N VAL A 220 -16.98 3.28 -2.46
CA VAL A 220 -15.57 3.52 -2.80
C VAL A 220 -14.90 4.23 -1.63
N THR A 221 -13.78 3.69 -1.14
CA THR A 221 -12.93 4.36 -0.16
C THR A 221 -12.12 5.45 -0.86
N LEU A 222 -12.11 6.66 -0.31
CA LEU A 222 -11.23 7.72 -0.77
C LEU A 222 -9.82 7.49 -0.23
N SER A 223 -8.85 7.36 -1.12
CA SER A 223 -7.44 7.54 -0.81
C SER A 223 -7.11 9.00 -1.11
N LEU A 224 -7.01 9.84 -0.10
CA LEU A 224 -6.72 11.26 -0.30
C LEU A 224 -5.24 11.42 -0.65
N GLY A 225 -4.98 11.70 -1.92
CA GLY A 225 -3.65 11.66 -2.52
C GLY A 225 -2.72 12.79 -2.07
N ASP A 226 -1.43 12.50 -2.04
CA ASP A 226 -0.34 13.37 -1.58
C ASP A 226 0.37 14.09 -2.73
N ALA A 227 -0.32 15.05 -3.37
CA ALA A 227 0.24 15.78 -4.51
C ALA A 227 1.58 16.45 -4.19
N CYS A 228 1.73 16.94 -2.98
CA CYS A 228 2.92 17.58 -2.45
C CYS A 228 3.80 16.60 -1.64
N ARG A 229 3.79 15.29 -1.90
CA ARG A 229 4.81 14.42 -1.31
C ARG A 229 6.24 14.79 -1.72
N PRO A 230 7.25 14.56 -0.87
CA PRO A 230 8.65 14.77 -1.20
C PRO A 230 9.20 13.70 -2.16
N GLY A 231 9.96 14.14 -3.17
CA GLY A 231 10.70 13.28 -4.11
C GLY A 231 12.21 13.23 -3.87
N SER A 232 12.67 13.87 -2.79
CA SER A 232 14.02 13.76 -2.27
C SER A 232 13.99 13.94 -0.77
N ILE A 233 14.99 13.42 -0.06
CA ILE A 233 15.11 13.62 1.40
C ILE A 233 15.21 15.10 1.78
N ALA A 234 15.74 15.95 0.89
CA ALA A 234 15.89 17.38 1.12
C ALA A 234 14.54 18.14 1.11
N ASP A 235 13.53 17.58 0.43
CA ASP A 235 12.20 18.17 0.33
C ASP A 235 11.23 17.61 1.40
N SER A 236 11.70 16.70 2.26
CA SER A 236 10.87 15.97 3.21
C SER A 236 10.44 16.84 4.39
N THR A 237 9.20 16.63 4.85
CA THR A 237 8.57 17.40 5.94
C THR A 237 8.54 18.91 5.70
N ASP A 238 8.57 19.35 4.44
CA ASP A 238 8.53 20.77 4.12
C ASP A 238 7.13 21.38 4.33
N ALA A 239 7.06 22.71 4.22
CA ALA A 239 5.81 23.43 4.41
C ALA A 239 4.75 23.12 3.35
N SER A 240 5.12 22.64 2.16
CA SER A 240 4.13 22.29 1.12
C SER A 240 3.47 20.95 1.43
N GLN A 241 4.24 19.98 1.91
CA GLN A 241 3.74 18.68 2.35
C GLN A 241 2.80 18.85 3.56
N VAL A 242 3.20 19.64 4.55
CA VAL A 242 2.40 19.84 5.76
C VAL A 242 1.11 20.64 5.47
N GLU A 243 1.18 21.65 4.60
CA GLU A 243 -0.02 22.41 4.17
C GLU A 243 -1.04 21.48 3.51
N GLU A 244 -0.61 20.61 2.58
CA GLU A 244 -1.51 19.65 1.96
C GLU A 244 -2.13 18.71 3.00
N LEU A 245 -1.32 18.15 3.92
CA LEU A 245 -1.78 17.24 4.95
C LEU A 245 -2.88 17.86 5.84
N ILE A 246 -2.77 19.15 6.17
CA ILE A 246 -3.81 19.89 6.89
C ILE A 246 -5.12 19.89 6.08
N VAL A 247 -5.05 20.21 4.78
CA VAL A 247 -6.22 20.19 3.88
C VAL A 247 -6.82 18.79 3.81
N LEU A 248 -6.01 17.74 3.74
CA LEU A 248 -6.52 16.35 3.71
C LEU A 248 -7.28 16.00 5.00
N GLY A 249 -6.84 16.48 6.17
CA GLY A 249 -7.57 16.32 7.43
C GLY A 249 -8.94 17.00 7.43
N GLU A 250 -9.04 18.20 6.85
CA GLU A 250 -10.32 18.90 6.68
C GLU A 250 -11.27 18.15 5.73
N LEU A 251 -10.74 17.66 4.60
CA LEU A 251 -11.50 16.86 3.63
C LEU A 251 -11.95 15.51 4.22
N THR A 252 -11.17 14.93 5.13
CA THR A 252 -11.52 13.68 5.83
C THR A 252 -12.80 13.85 6.64
N LYS A 253 -12.91 14.91 7.45
CA LYS A 253 -14.15 15.19 8.21
C LYS A 253 -15.35 15.37 7.30
N ARG A 254 -15.20 16.12 6.22
CA ARG A 254 -16.26 16.33 5.21
C ARG A 254 -16.71 15.00 4.58
N ALA A 255 -15.78 14.10 4.30
CA ALA A 255 -16.09 12.77 3.78
C ALA A 255 -16.84 11.91 4.81
N TRP A 256 -16.40 11.92 6.07
CA TRP A 256 -17.05 11.19 7.15
C TRP A 256 -18.48 11.67 7.45
N GLU A 257 -18.76 12.96 7.28
CA GLU A 257 -20.14 13.50 7.35
C GLU A 257 -21.08 12.89 6.30
N LYS A 258 -20.54 12.47 5.16
CA LYS A 258 -21.25 11.73 4.10
C LYS A 258 -21.03 10.21 4.13
N ASN A 259 -20.55 9.68 5.26
CA ASN A 259 -20.27 8.25 5.45
C ASN A 259 -19.32 7.65 4.40
N VAL A 260 -18.45 8.44 3.79
CA VAL A 260 -17.42 7.94 2.87
C VAL A 260 -16.20 7.53 3.68
N GLN A 261 -15.70 6.32 3.45
CA GLN A 261 -14.47 5.81 4.05
C GLN A 261 -13.27 6.56 3.50
N VAL A 262 -12.27 6.87 4.35
CA VAL A 262 -11.10 7.65 3.96
C VAL A 262 -9.82 7.00 4.50
N MET A 263 -8.80 6.93 3.66
CA MET A 263 -7.40 6.80 4.05
C MET A 263 -6.59 7.95 3.45
N ILE A 264 -5.46 8.28 4.08
CA ILE A 264 -4.59 9.39 3.67
C ILE A 264 -3.36 8.81 2.97
N GLU A 265 -2.93 9.40 1.85
CA GLU A 265 -1.63 9.08 1.26
C GLU A 265 -0.52 9.94 1.87
N GLY A 266 0.69 9.38 1.94
CA GLY A 266 1.82 9.96 2.65
C GLY A 266 3.16 9.77 1.95
N PRO A 267 4.22 10.39 2.51
CA PRO A 267 5.47 10.70 1.82
C PRO A 267 6.13 9.54 1.08
N GLY A 268 6.90 9.95 0.06
CA GLY A 268 7.83 9.11 -0.70
C GLY A 268 9.23 9.12 -0.11
N HIS A 269 9.99 10.21 -0.26
CA HIS A 269 11.39 10.26 0.22
C HIS A 269 11.50 10.99 1.55
N MET A 270 12.11 10.37 2.56
CA MET A 270 12.16 10.94 3.92
C MET A 270 13.34 10.40 4.72
N ALA A 271 14.14 11.29 5.31
CA ALA A 271 15.23 10.87 6.17
C ALA A 271 14.68 10.16 7.42
N ILE A 272 15.42 9.15 7.89
CA ILE A 272 14.95 8.24 8.95
C ILE A 272 14.50 8.94 10.24
N ASN A 273 15.15 10.07 10.59
CA ASN A 273 14.86 10.84 11.79
C ASN A 273 13.57 11.67 11.70
N GLU A 274 12.97 11.79 10.53
CA GLU A 274 11.75 12.57 10.29
C GLU A 274 10.48 11.70 10.27
N ILE A 275 10.62 10.40 9.99
CA ILE A 275 9.51 9.47 9.75
C ILE A 275 8.51 9.44 10.91
N ALA A 276 8.99 9.22 12.14
CA ALA A 276 8.09 9.13 13.30
C ALA A 276 7.33 10.44 13.57
N GLY A 277 7.97 11.58 13.33
CA GLY A 277 7.33 12.90 13.42
C GLY A 277 6.24 13.06 12.36
N ASN A 278 6.48 12.61 11.14
CA ASN A 278 5.50 12.67 10.06
C ASN A 278 4.27 11.79 10.34
N MET A 279 4.47 10.56 10.83
CA MET A 279 3.35 9.68 11.21
C MET A 279 2.50 10.30 12.32
N MET A 280 3.13 10.92 13.33
CA MET A 280 2.42 11.63 14.40
C MET A 280 1.60 12.80 13.86
N LEU A 281 2.16 13.59 12.92
CA LEU A 281 1.46 14.71 12.31
C LEU A 281 0.19 14.24 11.58
N GLU A 282 0.28 13.20 10.74
CA GLU A 282 -0.88 12.66 10.05
C GLU A 282 -1.94 12.19 11.04
N LYS A 283 -1.59 11.32 11.98
CA LYS A 283 -2.58 10.76 12.92
C LYS A 283 -3.29 11.84 13.72
N ARG A 284 -2.61 12.94 14.02
CA ARG A 284 -3.21 14.07 14.72
C ARG A 284 -4.09 14.93 13.81
N LEU A 285 -3.59 15.33 12.64
CA LEU A 285 -4.28 16.25 11.72
C LEU A 285 -5.45 15.59 11.01
N CYS A 286 -5.33 14.30 10.69
CA CYS A 286 -6.30 13.50 9.95
C CYS A 286 -7.12 12.57 10.86
N HIS A 287 -7.14 12.85 12.17
CA HIS A 287 -8.08 12.28 13.14
C HIS A 287 -7.98 10.75 13.30
N GLY A 288 -6.79 10.19 13.07
CA GLY A 288 -6.54 8.76 13.16
C GLY A 288 -7.01 7.96 11.95
N ALA A 289 -7.32 8.62 10.82
CA ALA A 289 -7.57 7.92 9.55
C ALA A 289 -6.40 6.98 9.20
N PRO A 290 -6.65 5.87 8.49
CA PRO A 290 -5.59 4.99 8.03
C PRO A 290 -4.59 5.72 7.14
N PHE A 291 -3.30 5.43 7.31
CA PHE A 291 -2.23 6.11 6.61
C PHE A 291 -1.51 5.17 5.62
N TYR A 292 -1.45 5.59 4.36
CA TYR A 292 -0.94 4.85 3.22
C TYR A 292 0.31 5.52 2.65
N VAL A 293 1.48 4.89 2.83
CA VAL A 293 2.78 5.52 2.51
C VAL A 293 3.53 4.81 1.38
N LEU A 294 4.27 5.57 0.56
CA LEU A 294 5.11 5.04 -0.51
C LEU A 294 6.55 4.84 -0.03
N GLY A 295 6.86 3.67 0.51
CA GLY A 295 8.11 3.43 1.23
C GLY A 295 7.97 3.84 2.70
N PRO A 296 8.59 4.93 3.19
CA PRO A 296 9.38 5.93 2.46
C PRO A 296 10.83 5.53 2.15
N LEU A 297 11.43 6.09 1.09
CA LEU A 297 12.85 5.93 0.77
C LEU A 297 13.70 6.78 1.73
N VAL A 298 14.59 6.12 2.49
CA VAL A 298 15.42 6.77 3.52
C VAL A 298 16.69 7.43 2.99
N THR A 299 17.01 7.22 1.72
CA THR A 299 18.17 7.81 1.03
C THR A 299 17.96 7.77 -0.48
N ASP A 300 18.54 8.73 -1.19
CA ASP A 300 18.32 8.97 -2.63
C ASP A 300 19.45 8.41 -3.51
N ILE A 301 20.46 7.76 -2.92
CA ILE A 301 21.74 7.45 -3.60
C ILE A 301 21.84 6.01 -4.11
N THR A 302 20.74 5.24 -4.10
CA THR A 302 20.73 3.81 -4.40
C THR A 302 19.70 3.38 -5.44
N PRO A 303 19.51 4.10 -6.56
CA PRO A 303 18.62 3.64 -7.63
C PRO A 303 19.05 2.23 -8.09
N GLY A 304 18.08 1.31 -8.23
CA GLY A 304 18.34 -0.12 -8.40
C GLY A 304 18.15 -0.94 -7.12
N TYR A 305 18.17 -0.30 -5.95
CA TYR A 305 17.98 -0.92 -4.63
C TYR A 305 16.92 -0.20 -3.80
N ASP A 306 16.03 0.56 -4.45
CA ASP A 306 15.04 1.39 -3.75
C ASP A 306 13.99 0.56 -2.99
N HIS A 307 13.77 -0.69 -3.38
CA HIS A 307 13.00 -1.66 -2.58
C HIS A 307 13.61 -1.90 -1.18
N ILE A 308 14.94 -1.80 -1.03
CA ILE A 308 15.62 -1.94 0.27
C ILE A 308 15.51 -0.64 1.08
N THR A 309 15.79 0.50 0.45
CA THR A 309 15.73 1.80 1.14
C THR A 309 14.31 2.11 1.60
N SER A 310 13.32 1.82 0.76
CA SER A 310 11.91 1.94 1.09
C SER A 310 11.46 0.94 2.15
N ALA A 311 11.96 -0.30 2.18
CA ALA A 311 11.62 -1.27 3.22
C ALA A 311 12.11 -0.83 4.60
N ILE A 312 13.29 -0.18 4.69
CA ILE A 312 13.79 0.40 5.95
C ILE A 312 12.83 1.49 6.43
N GLY A 313 12.48 2.44 5.56
CA GLY A 313 11.57 3.51 5.94
C GLY A 313 10.16 3.02 6.24
N GLY A 314 9.66 2.07 5.45
CA GLY A 314 8.32 1.49 5.60
C GLY A 314 8.16 0.71 6.91
N ALA A 315 9.18 -0.05 7.33
CA ALA A 315 9.15 -0.71 8.64
C ALA A 315 9.05 0.31 9.79
N ILE A 316 9.77 1.44 9.68
CA ILE A 316 9.75 2.50 10.68
C ILE A 316 8.43 3.26 10.65
N ALA A 317 7.93 3.60 9.46
CA ALA A 317 6.66 4.28 9.28
C ALA A 317 5.52 3.44 9.85
N ALA A 318 5.45 2.16 9.50
CA ALA A 318 4.40 1.26 10.00
C ALA A 318 4.50 0.99 11.50
N SER A 319 5.72 0.93 12.06
CA SER A 319 5.93 0.86 13.52
C SER A 319 5.52 2.15 14.26
N ASN A 320 5.26 3.24 13.53
CA ASN A 320 4.88 4.54 14.10
C ASN A 320 3.52 5.04 13.61
N GLY A 321 2.75 4.23 12.88
CA GLY A 321 1.35 4.54 12.54
C GLY A 321 0.97 4.42 11.06
N ALA A 322 1.87 4.08 10.14
CA ALA A 322 1.43 3.71 8.80
C ALA A 322 0.70 2.36 8.82
N ASP A 323 -0.45 2.26 8.16
CA ASP A 323 -1.30 1.06 8.17
C ASP A 323 -1.22 0.30 6.84
N PHE A 324 -0.73 0.97 5.80
CA PHE A 324 -0.69 0.47 4.44
C PHE A 324 0.59 0.93 3.75
N LEU A 325 1.33 -0.01 3.18
CA LEU A 325 2.60 0.25 2.48
C LEU A 325 2.42 0.05 0.99
N CYS A 326 2.64 1.12 0.21
CA CYS A 326 2.84 0.96 -1.22
C CYS A 326 4.25 0.43 -1.43
N TYR A 327 4.34 -0.69 -2.14
CA TYR A 327 5.64 -1.26 -2.45
C TYR A 327 6.48 -0.32 -3.33
N VAL A 328 7.79 -0.54 -3.30
CA VAL A 328 8.74 0.07 -4.22
C VAL A 328 9.57 -1.05 -4.81
N THR A 329 9.78 -1.01 -6.11
CA THR A 329 10.52 -2.08 -6.81
C THR A 329 12.00 -1.71 -6.95
N PRO A 330 12.90 -2.68 -7.21
CA PRO A 330 14.26 -2.37 -7.64
C PRO A 330 14.32 -1.47 -8.89
N ALA A 331 13.27 -1.48 -9.73
CA ALA A 331 13.19 -0.70 -10.95
C ALA A 331 12.75 0.77 -10.74
N GLU A 332 12.39 1.16 -9.52
CA GLU A 332 12.02 2.54 -9.19
C GLU A 332 13.09 3.52 -9.67
N HIS A 333 12.65 4.69 -10.16
CA HIS A 333 13.50 5.72 -10.78
C HIS A 333 14.29 5.30 -12.03
N LEU A 334 14.13 4.08 -12.54
CA LEU A 334 14.94 3.55 -13.65
C LEU A 334 14.10 3.10 -14.85
N ARG A 335 13.08 2.27 -14.62
CA ARG A 335 12.25 1.69 -15.71
C ARG A 335 10.95 1.10 -15.17
N LEU A 336 10.10 0.62 -16.08
CA LEU A 336 8.95 -0.20 -15.71
C LEU A 336 9.43 -1.55 -15.10
N PRO A 337 8.81 -2.02 -14.01
CA PRO A 337 9.19 -3.26 -13.36
C PRO A 337 8.76 -4.48 -14.18
N ASN A 338 9.61 -5.51 -14.19
CA ASN A 338 9.30 -6.85 -14.67
C ASN A 338 8.79 -7.73 -13.50
N LEU A 339 8.53 -9.02 -13.75
CA LEU A 339 8.00 -9.93 -12.73
C LEU A 339 8.96 -10.16 -11.54
N ASP A 340 10.26 -10.16 -11.78
CA ASP A 340 11.27 -10.36 -10.73
C ASP A 340 11.38 -9.10 -9.87
N ASP A 341 11.41 -7.91 -10.48
CA ASP A 341 11.40 -6.63 -9.75
C ASP A 341 10.16 -6.52 -8.85
N MET A 342 9.00 -6.97 -9.36
CA MET A 342 7.76 -6.99 -8.59
C MET A 342 7.82 -8.00 -7.44
N LYS A 343 8.34 -9.20 -7.68
CA LYS A 343 8.53 -10.20 -6.61
C LYS A 343 9.43 -9.63 -5.51
N GLU A 344 10.56 -9.03 -5.85
CA GLU A 344 11.47 -8.43 -4.87
C GLU A 344 10.83 -7.29 -4.10
N GLY A 345 10.11 -6.38 -4.77
CA GLY A 345 9.37 -5.30 -4.12
C GLY A 345 8.30 -5.81 -3.14
N ILE A 346 7.50 -6.80 -3.56
CA ILE A 346 6.46 -7.39 -2.69
C ILE A 346 7.09 -8.03 -1.46
N ILE A 347 8.14 -8.85 -1.65
CA ILE A 347 8.81 -9.52 -0.54
C ILE A 347 9.42 -8.50 0.42
N ALA A 348 10.08 -7.45 -0.08
CA ALA A 348 10.67 -6.40 0.74
C ALA A 348 9.60 -5.67 1.59
N SER A 349 8.48 -5.28 0.97
CA SER A 349 7.37 -4.62 1.69
C SER A 349 6.67 -5.54 2.69
N LYS A 350 6.50 -6.83 2.39
CA LYS A 350 5.93 -7.80 3.35
C LYS A 350 6.85 -8.03 4.55
N ILE A 351 8.17 -8.03 4.35
CA ILE A 351 9.14 -8.06 5.45
C ILE A 351 9.00 -6.79 6.31
N ALA A 352 8.90 -5.62 5.69
CA ALA A 352 8.74 -4.35 6.40
C ALA A 352 7.43 -4.29 7.21
N ALA A 353 6.31 -4.69 6.59
CA ALA A 353 5.01 -4.79 7.23
C ALA A 353 5.03 -5.75 8.42
N HIS A 354 5.56 -6.96 8.25
CA HIS A 354 5.64 -7.96 9.32
C HIS A 354 6.55 -7.51 10.48
N ALA A 355 7.69 -6.87 10.17
CA ALA A 355 8.57 -6.32 11.20
C ALA A 355 7.86 -5.24 12.03
N ALA A 356 7.05 -4.40 11.39
CA ALA A 356 6.23 -3.40 12.07
C ALA A 356 5.11 -4.05 12.90
N ASP A 357 4.46 -5.09 12.40
CA ASP A 357 3.42 -5.82 13.12
C ASP A 357 3.95 -6.43 14.42
N ILE A 358 5.19 -6.95 14.42
CA ILE A 358 5.87 -7.40 15.64
C ILE A 358 6.09 -6.24 16.61
N ALA A 359 6.58 -5.10 16.12
CA ALA A 359 6.85 -3.91 16.93
C ALA A 359 5.56 -3.33 17.55
N ASN A 360 4.46 -3.36 16.80
CA ASN A 360 3.14 -2.91 17.21
C ASN A 360 2.39 -3.91 18.10
N GLY A 361 2.96 -5.12 18.32
CA GLY A 361 2.36 -6.15 19.15
C GLY A 361 1.09 -6.76 18.55
N ILE A 362 0.99 -6.81 17.21
CA ILE A 362 -0.14 -7.42 16.53
C ILE A 362 -0.22 -8.91 16.88
N LYS A 363 -1.42 -9.35 17.24
CA LYS A 363 -1.67 -10.71 17.73
C LYS A 363 -1.22 -11.76 16.70
N GLY A 364 -0.41 -12.71 17.14
CA GLY A 364 0.11 -13.80 16.30
C GLY A 364 1.30 -13.44 15.41
N ALA A 365 1.68 -12.15 15.28
CA ALA A 365 2.80 -11.75 14.42
C ALA A 365 4.11 -12.36 14.90
N ARG A 366 4.44 -12.18 16.19
CA ARG A 366 5.66 -12.75 16.79
C ARG A 366 5.63 -14.28 16.91
N ASP A 367 4.44 -14.88 16.94
CA ASP A 367 4.32 -16.34 17.03
C ASP A 367 4.86 -17.01 15.76
N TRP A 368 4.65 -16.40 14.59
CA TRP A 368 5.22 -16.88 13.32
C TRP A 368 6.77 -16.92 13.36
N ASP A 369 7.43 -15.89 13.89
CA ASP A 369 8.89 -15.86 14.09
C ASP A 369 9.37 -16.90 15.10
N ASN A 370 8.61 -17.11 16.17
CA ASN A 370 8.93 -18.09 17.19
C ASN A 370 8.84 -19.52 16.61
N GLU A 371 7.82 -19.81 15.79
CA GLU A 371 7.69 -21.08 15.09
C GLU A 371 8.84 -21.30 14.09
N MET A 372 9.20 -20.27 13.32
CA MET A 372 10.35 -20.31 12.42
C MET A 372 11.66 -20.54 13.20
N SER A 373 11.83 -19.85 14.32
CA SER A 373 13.02 -19.98 15.17
C SER A 373 13.12 -21.37 15.80
N LYS A 374 11.98 -21.96 16.19
CA LYS A 374 11.92 -23.34 16.67
C LYS A 374 12.32 -24.31 15.55
N ALA A 375 11.76 -24.16 14.35
CA ALA A 375 12.12 -24.98 13.20
C ALA A 375 13.63 -24.89 12.88
N ARG A 376 14.23 -23.69 12.98
CA ARG A 376 15.69 -23.49 12.84
C ARG A 376 16.48 -24.23 13.92
N ALA A 377 16.10 -24.07 15.19
CA ALA A 377 16.74 -24.76 16.31
C ALA A 377 16.63 -26.29 16.17
N ASP A 378 15.51 -26.76 15.61
CA ASP A 378 15.25 -28.17 15.35
C ASP A 378 15.91 -28.71 14.08
N LEU A 379 16.42 -27.82 13.22
CA LEU A 379 16.94 -28.12 11.88
C LEU A 379 15.88 -28.75 10.96
N ASP A 380 14.61 -28.39 11.18
CA ASP A 380 13.48 -28.83 10.38
C ASP A 380 13.37 -27.97 9.11
N TRP A 381 14.05 -28.40 8.05
CA TRP A 381 14.11 -27.69 6.77
C TRP A 381 12.75 -27.51 6.13
N GLU A 382 11.93 -28.57 6.11
CA GLU A 382 10.61 -28.51 5.51
C GLU A 382 9.72 -27.52 6.24
N LYS A 383 9.73 -27.53 7.58
CA LYS A 383 8.97 -26.55 8.35
C LYS A 383 9.47 -25.12 8.15
N MET A 384 10.78 -24.90 8.07
CA MET A 384 11.33 -23.58 7.74
C MET A 384 10.87 -23.09 6.36
N PHE A 385 10.78 -23.97 5.37
CA PHE A 385 10.30 -23.60 4.05
C PHE A 385 8.81 -23.25 4.08
N GLU A 386 7.98 -24.08 4.71
CA GLU A 386 6.54 -23.80 4.87
C GLU A 386 6.26 -22.45 5.54
N LEU A 387 7.07 -22.09 6.54
CA LEU A 387 6.94 -20.84 7.28
C LEU A 387 7.59 -19.64 6.59
N SER A 388 8.34 -19.82 5.50
CA SER A 388 9.01 -18.72 4.80
C SER A 388 8.00 -17.86 4.02
N ILE A 389 8.25 -16.55 3.94
CA ILE A 389 7.49 -15.63 3.06
C ILE A 389 7.71 -16.02 1.59
N ASP A 390 8.93 -16.46 1.23
CA ASP A 390 9.29 -16.96 -0.10
C ASP A 390 9.87 -18.38 0.02
N PRO A 391 9.01 -19.43 0.07
CA PRO A 391 9.46 -20.81 0.17
C PRO A 391 10.29 -21.25 -1.03
N GLU A 392 9.98 -20.73 -2.23
CA GLU A 392 10.66 -21.07 -3.47
C GLU A 392 12.14 -20.67 -3.42
N LYS A 393 12.42 -19.41 -3.03
CA LYS A 393 13.81 -18.93 -2.90
C LYS A 393 14.56 -19.64 -1.78
N ALA A 394 13.91 -19.88 -0.65
CA ALA A 394 14.53 -20.59 0.48
C ALA A 394 14.95 -22.03 0.10
N ARG A 395 14.06 -22.78 -0.58
CA ARG A 395 14.37 -24.14 -1.08
C ARG A 395 15.49 -24.13 -2.12
N ARG A 396 15.43 -23.18 -3.08
CA ARG A 396 16.46 -23.04 -4.11
C ARG A 396 17.84 -22.79 -3.49
N TYR A 397 17.96 -21.84 -2.57
CA TYR A 397 19.24 -21.54 -1.91
C TYR A 397 19.78 -22.72 -1.10
N ARG A 398 18.89 -23.50 -0.47
CA ARG A 398 19.30 -24.74 0.20
C ARG A 398 19.83 -25.77 -0.81
N ALA A 399 19.18 -25.91 -1.96
CA ALA A 399 19.54 -26.90 -2.98
C ALA A 399 20.82 -26.54 -3.75
N GLU A 400 21.13 -25.25 -3.90
CA GLU A 400 22.34 -24.75 -4.58
C GLU A 400 23.64 -25.12 -3.85
N SER A 401 23.57 -25.62 -2.62
CA SER A 401 24.75 -25.99 -1.81
C SER A 401 24.46 -27.24 -0.97
N THR A 402 25.05 -28.37 -1.36
CA THR A 402 24.89 -29.66 -0.67
C THR A 402 25.83 -29.74 0.53
N PRO A 403 25.34 -29.89 1.77
CA PRO A 403 26.18 -30.09 2.94
C PRO A 403 26.74 -31.51 2.96
N GLU A 404 27.91 -31.70 3.57
CA GLU A 404 28.45 -33.05 3.88
C GLU A 404 27.53 -33.82 4.86
N HIS A 405 26.75 -33.09 5.68
CA HIS A 405 25.78 -33.66 6.61
C HIS A 405 24.41 -32.99 6.49
N GLU A 406 23.37 -33.80 6.29
CA GLU A 406 21.99 -33.33 6.14
C GLU A 406 21.46 -32.60 7.38
N ASP A 407 22.00 -32.92 8.56
CA ASP A 407 21.69 -32.26 9.85
C ASP A 407 22.37 -30.89 10.02
N SER A 408 22.83 -30.25 8.94
CA SER A 408 23.42 -28.90 8.96
C SER A 408 23.37 -28.22 7.59
N CYS A 409 23.67 -26.91 7.56
CA CYS A 409 23.90 -26.18 6.31
C CYS A 409 25.38 -26.13 5.92
N THR A 410 25.66 -25.75 4.67
CA THR A 410 27.02 -25.61 4.14
C THR A 410 27.82 -24.49 4.80
N MET A 411 27.19 -23.59 5.56
CA MET A 411 27.90 -22.49 6.19
C MET A 411 28.80 -22.94 7.34
N CYS A 412 28.37 -23.93 8.13
CA CYS A 412 29.10 -24.37 9.33
C CYS A 412 29.35 -25.87 9.41
N GLY A 413 28.62 -26.71 8.67
CA GLY A 413 28.73 -28.17 8.77
C GLY A 413 28.61 -28.68 10.21
N LYS A 414 29.52 -29.56 10.64
CA LYS A 414 29.58 -30.09 12.02
C LYS A 414 29.84 -29.03 13.10
N MET A 415 30.31 -27.84 12.74
CA MET A 415 30.46 -26.70 13.66
C MET A 415 29.17 -25.91 13.84
N CYS A 416 28.04 -26.36 13.25
CA CYS A 416 26.75 -25.72 13.44
C CYS A 416 26.37 -25.63 14.93
N SER A 417 26.16 -24.41 15.41
CA SER A 417 25.82 -24.11 16.79
C SER A 417 24.49 -24.75 17.21
N MET A 418 23.44 -24.59 16.40
CA MET A 418 22.10 -25.12 16.70
C MET A 418 22.10 -26.65 16.81
N ARG A 419 22.76 -27.33 15.84
CA ARG A 419 22.95 -28.79 15.87
C ARG A 419 23.63 -29.24 17.16
N ASN A 420 24.78 -28.65 17.48
CA ASN A 420 25.60 -29.09 18.60
C ASN A 420 24.90 -28.80 19.94
N MET A 421 24.27 -27.64 20.08
CA MET A 421 23.50 -27.33 21.29
C MET A 421 22.30 -28.25 21.47
N LYS A 422 21.56 -28.59 20.41
CA LYS A 422 20.45 -29.55 20.46
C LYS A 422 20.93 -30.92 20.95
N LYS A 423 22.02 -31.45 20.38
CA LYS A 423 22.62 -32.72 20.80
C LYS A 423 23.04 -32.69 22.28
N ILE A 424 23.81 -31.69 22.68
CA ILE A 424 24.28 -31.55 24.07
C ILE A 424 23.12 -31.44 25.06
N LEU A 425 22.08 -30.65 24.74
CA LEU A 425 20.91 -30.50 25.61
C LEU A 425 20.05 -31.78 25.70
N ASN A 426 20.12 -32.65 24.69
CA ASN A 426 19.51 -33.99 24.70
C ASN A 426 20.38 -35.04 25.40
N GLY A 427 21.58 -34.68 25.89
CA GLY A 427 22.54 -35.62 26.46
C GLY A 427 23.27 -36.48 25.41
N GLU A 428 23.24 -36.08 24.14
CA GLU A 428 23.96 -36.71 23.04
C GLU A 428 25.39 -36.15 22.95
N ASP A 429 26.34 -37.00 22.54
CA ASP A 429 27.73 -36.58 22.31
C ASP A 429 27.86 -35.83 20.97
N ILE A 430 28.85 -34.95 20.86
CA ILE A 430 29.12 -34.20 19.63
C ILE A 430 30.44 -34.61 19.00
N ASN A 431 30.40 -34.78 17.69
CA ASN A 431 31.60 -34.98 16.90
C ASN A 431 31.73 -33.82 15.90
N ILE A 432 32.84 -33.09 16.03
CA ILE A 432 33.16 -31.92 15.21
C ILE A 432 34.21 -32.26 14.15
N LEU A 433 35.17 -33.11 14.48
CA LEU A 433 36.37 -33.36 13.64
C LEU A 433 36.42 -34.75 13.00
N ARG A 434 35.77 -35.74 13.59
CA ARG A 434 35.77 -37.13 13.12
C ARG A 434 34.42 -37.43 12.46
N ASP A 435 34.37 -38.42 11.57
CA ASP A 435 33.11 -38.95 11.04
C ASP A 435 32.34 -39.77 12.07
#